data_AF-A0A9W8AJB3-F1
#
_entry.id   AF-A0A9W8AJB3-F1
#
_cell.length_a   1.000
_cell.length_b   1.000
_cell.length_c   1.000
_cell.angle_alpha   90.00
_cell.angle_beta   90.00
_cell.angle_gamma   90.00
#
_symmetry.space_group_name_H-M   'P 1'
#
loop_
_entity.id
_entity.type
_entity.pdbx_description
1 polymer ?
#
loop_
_entity_poly.entity_id
_entity_poly.type
_entity_poly.pdbx_seq_one_letter_code
_entity_poly.pdbx_strand_id
1 'polypeptide(L)'
;MSTHTALFAQIATAVDQGEFDQAVTLCDEVLSKDPRDGDAYQVQIACLVRQDKYHPALACVTRAEKNGHKNTFLFEKAYCQYRTEQLPAALQTLKRLEKRATSDPNLVPSCRKLAAQIAYRQGEY
;
A
#
# COMPACT_ATOMS: atom_id res chain seq x y z
N MET A 1 -25.70 11.91 11.68
CA MET A 1 -24.80 10.83 11.23
C MET A 1 -24.02 11.36 10.04
N SER A 2 -22.73 11.62 10.19
CA SER A 2 -21.90 12.22 9.13
C SER A 2 -21.71 11.21 8.00
N THR A 3 -21.88 11.65 6.74
CA THR A 3 -21.81 10.81 5.54
C THR A 3 -20.48 10.08 5.37
N HIS A 4 -19.40 10.62 5.96
CA HIS A 4 -18.06 10.03 5.99
C HIS A 4 -18.05 8.68 6.73
N THR A 5 -18.66 8.58 7.92
CA THR A 5 -18.75 7.33 8.69
C THR A 5 -19.58 6.26 7.99
N ALA A 6 -20.61 6.66 7.25
CA ALA A 6 -21.45 5.72 6.48
C ALA A 6 -20.69 5.08 5.32
N LEU A 7 -19.81 5.84 4.63
CA LEU A 7 -18.98 5.31 3.56
C LEU A 7 -17.98 4.28 4.08
N PHE A 8 -17.33 4.54 5.23
CA PHE A 8 -16.40 3.58 5.82
C PHE A 8 -17.07 2.28 6.26
N ALA A 9 -18.32 2.33 6.76
CA ALA A 9 -19.08 1.11 7.06
C ALA A 9 -19.39 0.27 5.80
N GLN A 10 -19.70 0.94 4.68
CA GLN A 10 -19.90 0.25 3.39
C GLN A 10 -18.60 -0.32 2.84
N ILE A 11 -17.49 0.43 2.94
CA ILE A 11 -16.15 -0.04 2.56
C ILE A 11 -15.81 -1.30 3.35
N ALA A 12 -15.98 -1.29 4.68
CA ALA A 12 -15.71 -2.44 5.52
C ALA A 12 -16.56 -3.65 5.10
N THR A 13 -17.86 -3.46 4.87
CA THR A 13 -18.77 -4.52 4.42
C THR A 13 -18.33 -5.11 3.07
N ALA A 14 -18.00 -4.26 2.09
CA ALA A 14 -17.53 -4.70 0.79
C ALA A 14 -16.20 -5.48 0.89
N VAL A 15 -15.28 -5.03 1.75
CA VAL A 15 -14.02 -5.75 2.01
C VAL A 15 -14.28 -7.12 2.63
N ASP A 16 -15.19 -7.21 3.61
CA ASP A 16 -15.54 -8.46 4.29
C ASP A 16 -16.23 -9.46 3.33
N GLN A 17 -16.99 -8.93 2.36
CA GLN A 17 -17.64 -9.73 1.30
C GLN A 17 -16.71 -10.07 0.14
N GLY A 18 -15.47 -9.56 0.13
CA GLY A 18 -14.52 -9.76 -0.97
C GLY A 18 -14.83 -8.94 -2.23
N GLU A 19 -15.75 -7.99 -2.14
CA GLU A 19 -16.16 -7.06 -3.21
C GLU A 19 -15.14 -5.93 -3.37
N PHE A 20 -13.90 -6.29 -3.65
CA PHE A 20 -12.77 -5.36 -3.64
C PHE A 20 -12.89 -4.23 -4.68
N ASP A 21 -13.55 -4.45 -5.83
CA ASP A 21 -13.76 -3.40 -6.83
C ASP A 21 -14.76 -2.34 -6.34
N GLN A 22 -15.79 -2.77 -5.60
CA GLN A 22 -16.73 -1.86 -4.95
C GLN A 22 -16.05 -1.09 -3.82
N ALA A 23 -15.24 -1.77 -2.99
CA ALA A 23 -14.46 -1.11 -1.95
C ALA A 23 -13.53 -0.02 -2.52
N VAL A 24 -12.84 -0.30 -3.64
CA VAL A 24 -12.00 0.68 -4.34
C VAL A 24 -12.82 1.89 -4.82
N THR A 25 -14.00 1.65 -5.39
CA THR A 25 -14.89 2.73 -5.85
C THR A 25 -15.33 3.63 -4.70
N LEU A 26 -15.73 3.03 -3.57
CA LEU A 26 -16.11 3.77 -2.36
C LEU A 26 -14.91 4.54 -1.76
N CYS A 27 -13.70 3.98 -1.80
CA CYS A 27 -12.49 4.71 -1.41
C CYS A 27 -12.25 5.94 -2.30
N ASP A 28 -12.45 5.82 -3.62
CA ASP A 28 -12.33 6.97 -4.53
C ASP A 28 -13.35 8.07 -4.21
N GLU A 29 -14.58 7.70 -3.81
CA GLU A 29 -15.57 8.66 -3.33
C GLU A 29 -15.11 9.38 -2.06
N VAL A 30 -14.55 8.66 -1.08
CA VAL A 30 -13.99 9.27 0.13
C VAL A 30 -12.85 10.23 -0.24
N LEU A 31 -11.91 9.78 -1.08
CA LEU A 31 -10.75 10.56 -1.52
C LEU A 31 -11.10 11.74 -2.42
N SER A 32 -12.30 11.76 -3.02
CA SER A 32 -12.81 12.93 -3.75
C SER A 32 -13.24 14.05 -2.80
N LYS A 33 -13.72 13.68 -1.60
CA LYS A 33 -14.18 14.61 -0.56
C LYS A 33 -13.05 15.03 0.36
N ASP A 34 -12.20 14.08 0.75
CA ASP A 34 -10.98 14.33 1.50
C ASP A 34 -9.78 13.64 0.82
N PRO A 35 -9.03 14.36 -0.04
CA PRO A 35 -7.86 13.82 -0.72
C PRO A 35 -6.72 13.39 0.20
N ARG A 36 -6.77 13.76 1.48
CA ARG A 36 -5.74 13.45 2.49
C ARG A 36 -6.18 12.34 3.45
N ASP A 37 -7.33 11.72 3.25
CA ASP A 37 -7.80 10.63 4.09
C ASP A 37 -6.86 9.41 3.97
N GLY A 38 -6.11 9.14 5.05
CA GLY A 38 -5.11 8.07 5.08
C GLY A 38 -5.71 6.68 5.11
N ASP A 39 -6.86 6.52 5.79
CA ASP A 39 -7.54 5.23 5.93
C ASP A 39 -8.12 4.79 4.58
N ALA A 40 -8.66 5.73 3.80
CA ALA A 40 -9.13 5.46 2.45
C ALA A 40 -7.99 4.98 1.53
N TYR A 41 -6.81 5.63 1.56
CA TYR A 41 -5.65 5.14 0.80
C TYR A 41 -5.21 3.76 1.25
N GLN A 42 -5.14 3.51 2.57
CA GLN A 42 -4.72 2.23 3.11
C GLN A 42 -5.63 1.10 2.62
N VAL A 43 -6.95 1.29 2.70
CA VAL A 43 -7.92 0.28 2.23
C VAL A 43 -7.84 0.12 0.72
N GLN A 44 -7.78 1.21 -0.06
CA GLN A 44 -7.70 1.15 -1.51
C GLN A 44 -6.46 0.37 -1.98
N ILE A 45 -5.29 0.68 -1.42
CA ILE A 45 -4.04 -0.01 -1.74
C ILE A 45 -4.14 -1.50 -1.38
N ALA A 46 -4.65 -1.83 -0.18
CA ALA A 46 -4.81 -3.21 0.25
C ALA A 46 -5.76 -4.01 -0.66
N CYS A 47 -6.87 -3.43 -1.09
CA CYS A 47 -7.80 -4.06 -2.03
C CYS A 47 -7.16 -4.31 -3.39
N LEU A 48 -6.46 -3.32 -3.95
CA LEU A 48 -5.75 -3.45 -5.22
C LEU A 48 -4.66 -4.54 -5.15
N VAL A 49 -3.93 -4.60 -4.03
CA VAL A 49 -2.92 -5.64 -3.81
C VAL A 49 -3.54 -7.03 -3.73
N ARG A 50 -4.68 -7.20 -3.03
CA ARG A 50 -5.40 -8.47 -2.95
C ARG A 50 -5.95 -8.95 -4.29
N GLN A 51 -6.23 -8.04 -5.21
CA GLN A 51 -6.64 -8.35 -6.58
C GLN A 51 -5.46 -8.54 -7.55
N ASP A 52 -4.21 -8.61 -7.06
CA ASP A 52 -3.00 -8.64 -7.88
C ASP A 52 -2.84 -7.41 -8.83
N LYS A 53 -3.56 -6.31 -8.57
CA LYS A 53 -3.51 -5.06 -9.37
C LYS A 53 -2.36 -4.16 -8.89
N TYR A 54 -1.13 -4.61 -9.10
CA TYR A 54 0.08 -3.95 -8.60
C TYR A 54 0.37 -2.57 -9.20
N HIS A 55 0.16 -2.39 -10.50
CA HIS A 55 0.38 -1.09 -11.14
C HIS A 55 -0.60 -0.01 -10.64
N PRO A 56 -1.93 -0.28 -10.58
CA PRO A 56 -2.87 0.60 -9.91
C PRO A 56 -2.52 0.89 -8.44
N ALA A 57 -2.08 -0.12 -7.69
CA ALA A 57 -1.66 0.07 -6.30
C ALA A 57 -0.47 1.06 -6.19
N LEU A 58 0.53 0.94 -7.07
CA LEU A 58 1.65 1.89 -7.13
C LEU A 58 1.22 3.31 -7.49
N ALA A 59 0.25 3.45 -8.41
CA ALA A 59 -0.33 4.75 -8.74
C ALA A 59 -1.07 5.36 -7.54
N CYS A 60 -1.82 4.54 -6.79
CA CYS A 60 -2.49 4.95 -5.56
C CYS A 60 -1.49 5.40 -4.48
N VAL A 61 -0.41 4.64 -4.24
CA VAL A 61 0.69 5.04 -3.34
C VAL A 61 1.28 6.39 -3.77
N THR A 62 1.53 6.59 -5.06
CA THR A 62 2.08 7.84 -5.59
C THR A 62 1.11 9.01 -5.38
N ARG A 63 -0.20 8.79 -5.54
CA ARG A 63 -1.25 9.78 -5.23
C ARG A 63 -1.25 10.12 -3.74
N ALA A 64 -1.15 9.12 -2.86
CA ALA A 64 -1.08 9.33 -1.42
C ALA A 64 0.15 10.17 -1.03
N GLU A 65 1.32 9.89 -1.59
CA GLU A 65 2.55 10.67 -1.37
C GLU A 65 2.39 12.15 -1.77
N LYS A 66 1.68 12.42 -2.88
CA LYS A 66 1.36 13.79 -3.32
C LYS A 66 0.40 14.51 -2.37
N ASN A 67 -0.49 13.76 -1.71
CA ASN A 67 -1.49 14.27 -0.78
C ASN A 67 -1.04 14.28 0.69
N GLY A 68 0.26 14.15 0.96
CA GLY A 68 0.83 14.33 2.30
C GLY A 68 1.27 13.04 2.99
N HIS A 69 0.95 11.87 2.43
CA HIS A 69 1.33 10.55 2.99
C HIS A 69 2.70 10.09 2.51
N LYS A 70 3.68 10.99 2.51
CA LYS A 70 5.05 10.68 2.06
C LYS A 70 5.66 9.59 2.93
N ASN A 71 6.21 8.57 2.27
CA ASN A 71 6.86 7.44 2.93
C ASN A 71 5.94 6.62 3.87
N THR A 72 4.61 6.83 3.85
CA THR A 72 3.67 6.08 4.71
C THR A 72 3.51 4.65 4.25
N PHE A 73 3.24 4.43 2.95
CA PHE A 73 2.96 3.12 2.36
C PHE A 73 4.19 2.49 1.70
N LEU A 74 5.36 2.58 2.36
CA LEU A 74 6.63 2.10 1.79
C LEU A 74 6.66 0.57 1.62
N PHE A 75 6.03 -0.17 2.53
CA PHE A 75 6.00 -1.63 2.44
C PHE A 75 5.19 -2.08 1.23
N GLU A 76 3.99 -1.54 1.06
CA GLU A 76 3.11 -1.80 -0.06
C GLU A 76 3.77 -1.39 -1.38
N LYS A 77 4.47 -0.24 -1.40
CA LYS A 77 5.26 0.20 -2.54
C LYS A 77 6.34 -0.82 -2.92
N ALA A 78 7.15 -1.25 -1.95
CA ALA A 78 8.21 -2.23 -2.18
C ALA A 78 7.65 -3.58 -2.65
N TYR A 79 6.54 -4.03 -2.06
CA TYR A 79 5.86 -5.26 -2.45
C TYR A 79 5.34 -5.19 -3.89
N CYS A 80 4.67 -4.10 -4.27
CA CYS A 80 4.18 -3.93 -5.64
C CYS A 80 5.33 -3.80 -6.66
N GLN A 81 6.44 -3.14 -6.30
CA GLN A 81 7.64 -3.08 -7.13
C GLN A 81 8.25 -4.48 -7.32
N TYR A 82 8.32 -5.28 -6.26
CA TYR A 82 8.78 -6.67 -6.35
C TYR A 82 7.88 -7.51 -7.27
N ARG A 83 6.56 -7.41 -7.10
CA ARG A 83 5.58 -8.17 -7.91
C ARG A 83 5.54 -7.75 -9.38
N THR A 84 5.98 -6.53 -9.69
CA THR A 84 6.13 -6.02 -11.07
C THR A 84 7.58 -6.09 -11.57
N GLU A 85 8.44 -6.89 -10.91
CA GLU A 85 9.83 -7.16 -11.28
C GLU A 85 10.78 -5.94 -11.28
N GLN A 86 10.36 -4.84 -10.64
CA GLN A 86 11.19 -3.65 -10.44
C GLN A 86 12.12 -3.85 -9.24
N LEU A 87 12.96 -4.89 -9.28
CA LEU A 87 13.79 -5.34 -8.16
C LEU A 87 14.71 -4.24 -7.59
N PRO A 88 15.43 -3.44 -8.40
CA PRO A 88 16.29 -2.37 -7.87
C PRO A 88 15.50 -1.29 -7.12
N ALA A 89 14.31 -0.96 -7.63
CA ALA A 89 13.43 0.02 -7.00
C ALA A 89 12.86 -0.53 -5.68
N ALA A 90 12.45 -1.81 -5.66
CA ALA A 90 11.98 -2.48 -4.46
C ALA A 90 13.04 -2.47 -3.35
N LEU A 91 14.30 -2.83 -3.66
CA LEU A 91 15.41 -2.76 -2.70
C LEU A 91 15.65 -1.35 -2.19
N GLN A 92 15.60 -0.34 -3.06
CA GLN A 92 15.76 1.05 -2.63
C GLN A 92 14.63 1.47 -1.67
N THR A 93 13.39 1.10 -1.96
CA THR A 93 12.23 1.37 -1.10
C THR A 93 12.37 0.66 0.24
N LEU A 94 12.80 -0.60 0.26
CA LEU A 94 13.06 -1.35 1.50
C LEU A 94 14.17 -0.71 2.34
N LYS A 95 15.27 -0.27 1.73
CA LYS A 95 16.32 0.47 2.45
C LYS A 95 15.80 1.76 3.11
N ARG A 96 14.88 2.48 2.45
CA ARG A 96 14.22 3.66 3.05
C ARG A 96 13.32 3.27 4.21
N LEU A 97 12.58 2.17 4.07
CA LEU A 97 11.72 1.63 5.12
C LEU A 97 12.53 1.20 6.35
N GLU A 98 13.64 0.49 6.17
CA GLU A 98 14.53 0.09 7.27
C GLU A 98 15.11 1.29 8.02
N LYS A 99 15.54 2.33 7.30
CA LYS A 99 15.98 3.60 7.91
C LYS A 99 14.91 4.32 8.73
N ARG A 100 13.62 4.06 8.45
CA ARG A 100 12.49 4.59 9.22
C ARG A 100 12.10 3.65 10.36
N ALA A 101 12.15 2.34 10.12
CA ALA A 101 11.79 1.29 11.06
C ALA A 101 12.84 1.05 12.16
N THR A 102 13.98 1.76 12.15
CA THR A 102 14.87 1.87 13.32
C THR A 102 14.14 2.37 14.58
N SER A 103 12.92 2.90 14.45
CA SER A 103 12.04 3.29 15.56
C SER A 103 10.87 2.31 15.83
N ASP A 104 10.64 1.31 14.97
CA ASP A 104 9.58 0.29 15.13
C ASP A 104 10.10 -1.12 14.74
N PRO A 105 10.54 -1.92 15.73
CA PRO A 105 11.14 -3.23 15.51
C PRO A 105 10.22 -4.28 14.84
N ASN A 106 8.90 -4.09 14.85
CA ASN A 106 7.94 -5.08 14.38
C ASN A 106 7.72 -5.05 12.86
N LEU A 107 8.03 -3.95 12.19
CA LEU A 107 7.97 -3.82 10.73
C LEU A 107 9.17 -4.49 10.02
N VAL A 108 10.28 -4.65 10.74
CA VAL A 108 11.58 -5.07 10.20
C VAL A 108 11.61 -6.52 9.68
N PRO A 109 10.98 -7.53 10.32
CA PRO A 109 11.12 -8.92 9.90
C PRO A 109 10.53 -9.22 8.51
N SER A 110 9.34 -8.69 8.19
CA SER A 110 8.70 -8.89 6.88
C SER A 110 9.46 -8.19 5.75
N CYS A 111 10.03 -7.01 6.03
CA CYS A 111 10.86 -6.28 5.08
C CYS A 111 12.15 -7.02 4.73
N ARG A 112 12.85 -7.53 5.75
CA ARG A 112 14.09 -8.30 5.56
C ARG A 112 13.86 -9.59 4.78
N LYS A 113 12.72 -10.28 5.03
CA LYS A 113 12.33 -11.45 4.24
C LYS A 113 12.16 -11.10 2.76
N LEU A 114 11.46 -10.00 2.45
CA LEU A 114 11.28 -9.56 1.07
C LEU A 114 12.61 -9.14 0.42
N ALA A 115 13.48 -8.43 1.15
CA ALA A 115 14.80 -8.05 0.67
C ALA A 115 15.67 -9.27 0.34
N ALA A 116 15.66 -10.30 1.21
CA ALA A 116 16.39 -11.54 1.00
C ALA A 116 15.87 -12.31 -0.24
N GLN A 117 14.54 -12.36 -0.44
CA GLN A 117 13.95 -12.95 -1.65
C GLN A 117 14.39 -12.23 -2.92
N ILE A 118 14.51 -10.90 -2.88
CA ILE A 118 14.99 -10.11 -4.01
C ILE A 118 16.47 -10.40 -4.29
N ALA A 119 17.33 -10.40 -3.26
CA ALA A 119 18.76 -10.70 -3.40
C ALA A 119 19.00 -12.10 -4.00
N TYR A 120 18.25 -13.09 -3.52
CA TYR A 120 18.29 -14.45 -4.07
C TYR A 120 17.93 -14.49 -5.57
N ARG A 121 16.89 -13.75 -5.99
CA ARG A 121 16.53 -13.64 -7.41
C ARG A 121 17.60 -12.93 -8.26
N GLN A 122 18.42 -12.07 -7.66
CA GLN A 122 19.47 -11.31 -8.36
C GLN A 122 20.82 -12.04 -8.39
N GLY A 123 21.00 -13.14 -7.65
CA GLY A 123 22.25 -13.89 -7.62
C GLY A 123 23.39 -13.20 -6.85
N GLU A 124 23.06 -12.20 -6.02
CA GLU A 124 24.03 -11.57 -5.11
C GLU A 124 24.03 -12.35 -3.79
N TYR A 125 25.14 -13.03 -3.48
CA TYR A 125 25.38 -13.76 -2.22
C TYR A 125 26.59 -13.16 -1.50
#